data_AF-A0A285N9P1-F1
#
_entry.id   AF-A0A285N9P1-F1
#
_cell.length_a   1.000
_cell.length_b   1.000
_cell.length_c   1.000
_cell.angle_alpha   90.00
_cell.angle_beta   90.00
_cell.angle_gamma   90.00
#
_symmetry.space_group_name_H-M   'P 1'
#
loop_
_entity.id
_entity.type
_entity.pdbx_description
1 polymer ?
#
loop_
_entity_poly.entity_id
_entity_poly.type
_entity_poly.pdbx_seq_one_letter_code
_entity_poly.pdbx_strand_id
1 'polypeptide(L)'
;MSRSTDAPADDRDLEAEAAEPEAGHSGIPFDAVCVGCGQRRVKRCEQDPEDLTSFKHVCHECQSGTWWNPVQALPDLDGDAA
;
A
#
# COMPACT_ATOMS: atom_id res chain seq x y z
N MET A 1 -0.15 14.33 -33.35
CA MET A 1 -0.07 15.25 -32.19
C MET A 1 -0.77 14.56 -31.04
N SER A 2 -0.06 14.28 -29.95
CA SER A 2 -0.55 14.24 -28.56
C SER A 2 0.58 13.74 -27.67
N ARG A 3 1.33 14.69 -27.10
CA ARG A 3 2.16 14.47 -25.91
C ARG A 3 1.25 14.73 -24.72
N SER A 4 0.99 13.72 -23.92
CA SER A 4 0.54 13.90 -22.54
C SER A 4 1.57 13.23 -21.66
N THR A 5 2.49 14.02 -21.15
CA THR A 5 3.35 13.65 -20.04
C THR A 5 2.58 14.05 -18.79
N ASP A 6 1.97 13.07 -18.14
CA ASP A 6 1.57 13.18 -16.74
C ASP A 6 2.36 12.10 -15.99
N ALA A 7 2.84 12.42 -14.79
CA ALA A 7 3.86 11.68 -14.02
C ALA A 7 3.57 10.16 -13.94
N PRO A 8 4.57 9.28 -13.69
CA PRO A 8 4.30 7.86 -13.53
C PRO A 8 3.42 7.66 -12.29
N ALA A 9 2.10 7.70 -12.47
CA ALA A 9 1.18 6.83 -11.79
C ALA A 9 1.74 5.43 -12.09
N ASP A 10 2.51 4.93 -11.14
CA ASP A 10 3.17 3.65 -11.20
C ASP A 10 2.19 2.63 -11.80
N ASP A 11 2.59 1.89 -12.83
CA ASP A 11 1.81 0.85 -13.52
C ASP A 11 1.50 -0.35 -12.60
N ARG A 12 1.52 -0.13 -11.27
CA ARG A 12 1.29 -1.11 -10.22
C ARG A 12 -0.18 -1.44 -10.14
N ASP A 13 -0.45 -2.73 -10.27
CA ASP A 13 -1.77 -3.30 -10.02
C ASP A 13 -1.99 -3.41 -8.50
N LEU A 14 -2.51 -2.33 -7.90
CA LEU A 14 -2.72 -2.24 -6.45
C LEU A 14 -3.70 -3.31 -5.94
N GLU A 15 -4.65 -3.74 -6.78
CA GLU A 15 -5.60 -4.80 -6.47
C GLU A 15 -4.89 -6.15 -6.35
N ALA A 16 -4.03 -6.48 -7.32
CA ALA A 16 -3.18 -7.67 -7.25
C ALA A 16 -2.24 -7.60 -6.04
N GLU A 17 -1.58 -6.46 -5.78
CA GLU A 17 -0.72 -6.30 -4.60
C GLU A 17 -1.52 -6.53 -3.30
N ALA A 18 -2.76 -6.05 -3.22
CA ALA A 18 -3.64 -6.26 -2.07
C ALA A 18 -4.09 -7.72 -1.89
N ALA A 19 -4.13 -8.50 -2.98
CA ALA A 19 -4.47 -9.92 -2.97
C ALA A 19 -3.27 -10.82 -2.60
N GLU A 20 -2.04 -10.30 -2.71
CA GLU A 20 -0.85 -11.04 -2.34
C GLU A 20 -0.74 -11.22 -0.80
N PRO A 21 -0.21 -12.37 -0.34
CA PRO A 21 -0.04 -12.61 1.10
C PRO A 21 0.91 -11.61 1.77
N GLU A 22 1.78 -10.97 0.99
CA GLU A 22 2.72 -9.95 1.48
C GLU A 22 2.03 -8.65 1.91
N ALA A 23 0.82 -8.38 1.42
CA ALA A 23 0.00 -7.28 1.90
C ALA A 23 -0.52 -7.54 3.32
N GLY A 24 -0.52 -8.79 3.80
CA GLY A 24 -1.19 -9.17 5.04
C GLY A 24 -2.55 -9.79 4.76
N HIS A 25 -3.17 -10.37 5.78
CA HIS A 25 -4.39 -11.18 5.61
C HIS A 25 -5.67 -10.50 6.12
N SER A 26 -5.56 -9.36 6.80
CA SER A 26 -6.68 -8.71 7.47
C SER A 26 -6.51 -7.20 7.55
N GLY A 27 -7.64 -6.48 7.53
CA GLY A 27 -7.69 -5.03 7.63
C GLY A 27 -7.74 -4.34 6.28
N ILE A 28 -7.86 -3.01 6.33
CA ILE A 28 -8.01 -2.14 5.18
C ILE A 28 -6.65 -2.06 4.46
N PRO A 29 -6.61 -2.20 3.12
CA PRO A 29 -5.39 -2.03 2.36
C PRO A 29 -5.01 -0.55 2.28
N PHE A 30 -3.72 -0.26 2.44
CA PHE A 30 -3.12 1.05 2.28
C PHE A 30 -1.94 0.93 1.31
N ASP A 31 -1.82 1.86 0.36
CA ASP A 31 -0.54 2.02 -0.34
C ASP A 31 0.41 2.72 0.62
N ALA A 32 1.48 2.03 1.00
CA ALA A 32 2.41 2.51 2.01
C ALA A 32 3.85 2.45 1.50
N VAL A 33 4.69 3.32 2.06
CA VAL A 33 6.12 3.37 1.76
C VAL A 33 6.93 2.87 2.95
N CYS A 34 7.83 1.92 2.70
CA CYS A 34 8.79 1.45 3.69
C CYS A 34 9.77 2.57 4.04
N VAL A 35 9.90 2.94 5.33
CA VAL A 35 10.87 3.98 5.74
C VAL A 35 12.33 3.52 5.67
N GLY A 36 12.57 2.21 5.56
CA GLY A 36 13.91 1.63 5.47
C GLY A 36 14.50 1.69 4.06
N CYS A 37 13.78 1.17 3.06
CA CYS A 37 14.26 1.10 1.67
C CYS A 37 13.52 2.01 0.69
N GLY A 38 12.41 2.65 1.10
CA GLY A 38 11.60 3.49 0.21
C GLY A 38 10.68 2.73 -0.74
N GLN A 39 10.59 1.40 -0.65
CA GLN A 39 9.67 0.62 -1.47
C GLN A 39 8.22 0.99 -1.15
N ARG A 40 7.42 1.21 -2.20
CA ARG A 40 5.96 1.35 -2.11
C ARG A 40 5.31 0.00 -2.39
N ARG A 41 4.33 -0.39 -1.58
CA ARG A 41 3.56 -1.62 -1.74
C ARG A 41 2.27 -1.51 -0.94
N VAL A 42 1.22 -2.18 -1.40
CA VAL A 42 -0.01 -2.29 -0.62
C VAL A 42 0.24 -3.15 0.63
N LYS A 43 -0.23 -2.67 1.78
CA LYS A 43 -0.21 -3.33 3.07
C LYS A 43 -1.55 -3.16 3.77
N ARG A 44 -2.06 -4.23 4.38
CA ARG A 44 -3.32 -4.28 5.09
C ARG A 44 -3.08 -4.05 6.58
N CYS A 45 -3.90 -3.20 7.17
CA CYS A 45 -3.81 -2.80 8.56
C CYS A 45 -5.21 -2.59 9.15
N GLU A 46 -5.39 -2.89 10.43
CA GLU A 46 -6.67 -2.71 11.15
C GLU A 46 -6.92 -1.26 11.61
N GLN A 47 -6.15 -0.30 11.08
CA GLN A 47 -6.31 1.13 11.40
C GLN A 47 -7.43 1.76 10.56
N ASP A 48 -8.01 2.86 11.07
CA ASP A 48 -8.99 3.65 10.34
C ASP A 48 -8.43 4.16 9.00
N PRO A 49 -9.23 4.20 7.92
CA PRO A 49 -8.77 4.66 6.60
C PRO A 49 -8.39 6.14 6.60
N GLU A 50 -8.90 6.92 7.57
CA GLU A 50 -8.54 8.32 7.79
C GLU A 50 -7.26 8.48 8.63
N ASP A 51 -6.81 7.41 9.29
CA ASP A 51 -5.62 7.41 10.14
C ASP A 51 -4.39 6.93 9.34
N LEU A 52 -3.67 7.91 8.78
CA LEU A 52 -2.44 7.70 8.02
C LEU A 52 -1.19 7.65 8.93
N THR A 53 -1.32 7.13 10.15
CA THR A 53 -0.16 6.90 11.02
C THR A 53 0.67 5.70 10.56
N SER A 54 1.98 5.80 10.78
CA SER A 54 2.93 4.75 10.44
C SER A 54 2.64 3.48 11.22
N PHE A 55 2.62 2.34 10.54
CA PHE A 55 2.44 1.02 11.16
C PHE A 55 3.63 0.12 10.87
N LYS A 56 3.78 -0.93 11.68
CA LYS A 56 4.90 -1.88 11.53
C LYS A 56 4.46 -3.08 10.69
N HIS A 57 5.21 -3.38 9.63
CA HIS A 57 4.98 -4.54 8.77
C HIS A 57 6.29 -5.09 8.21
N VAL A 58 6.27 -6.36 7.82
CA VAL A 58 7.40 -6.99 7.11
C VAL A 58 7.63 -6.31 5.76
N CYS A 59 8.88 -5.93 5.51
CA CYS A 59 9.38 -5.55 4.20
C CYS A 59 10.29 -6.65 3.67
N HIS A 60 9.96 -7.19 2.51
CA HIS A 60 10.68 -8.31 1.90
C HIS A 60 12.03 -7.86 1.32
N GLU A 61 12.15 -6.62 0.86
CA GLU A 61 13.43 -6.04 0.42
C GLU A 61 14.38 -5.82 1.60
N CYS A 62 13.89 -5.25 2.71
CA CYS A 62 14.68 -5.08 3.94
C CYS A 62 14.85 -6.39 4.74
N GLN A 63 14.15 -7.47 4.38
CA GLN A 63 14.10 -8.75 5.08
C GLN A 63 13.85 -8.62 6.59
N SER A 64 13.06 -7.63 6.99
CA SER A 64 12.81 -7.29 8.39
C SER A 64 11.47 -6.59 8.61
N GLY A 65 10.97 -6.66 9.84
CA GLY A 65 9.80 -5.88 10.28
C GLY A 65 10.19 -4.42 10.46
N THR A 66 9.72 -3.57 9.55
CA THR A 66 10.04 -2.14 9.50
C THR A 66 8.76 -1.30 9.60
N TRP A 67 8.92 0.00 9.75
CA TRP A 67 7.81 0.93 9.71
C TRP A 67 7.43 1.26 8.25
N TRP A 68 6.14 1.40 8.03
CA TRP A 68 5.54 1.75 6.75
C TRP A 68 4.70 2.99 6.97
N ASN A 69 4.94 4.02 6.16
CA ASN A 69 4.14 5.23 6.17
C ASN A 69 3.04 5.08 5.12
N PRO A 70 1.76 4.99 5.53
CA PRO A 70 0.68 4.99 4.57
C PRO A 70 0.65 6.32 3.80
N VAL A 71 0.43 6.20 2.50
CA VAL A 71 0.28 7.34 1.58
C VAL A 71 -1.20 7.56 1.27
N GLN A 72 -1.95 6.47 1.10
CA GLN A 72 -3.40 6.49 0.88
C GLN A 72 -4.03 5.20 1.41
N ALA A 73 -5.23 5.32 1.96
CA ALA A 73 -6.11 4.18 2.19
C ALA A 73 -6.78 3.76 0.87
N LEU A 74 -7.04 2.45 0.73
CA LEU A 74 -7.64 1.84 -0.45
C LEU A 74 -8.87 1.00 -0.06
N PRO A 75 -9.85 1.53 0.69
CA PRO A 75 -10.98 0.75 1.19
C PRO A 75 -11.77 0.02 0.08
N ASP A 76 -11.79 0.57 -1.12
CA ASP A 76 -12.43 -0.02 -2.30
C ASP A 76 -11.82 -1.38 -2.73
N LEU A 77 -10.58 -1.69 -2.31
CA LEU A 77 -9.89 -2.95 -2.63
C LEU A 77 -10.16 -4.09 -1.63
N ASP A 78 -10.85 -3.82 -0.51
CA ASP A 78 -11.22 -4.84 0.48
C ASP A 78 -12.61 -5.46 0.24
N GLY A 79 -13.35 -4.94 -0.74
CA GLY A 79 -14.60 -5.54 -1.19
C GLY A 79 -15.87 -5.03 -0.48
N ASP A 80 -16.03 -3.72 -0.38
CA ASP A 80 -17.37 -3.12 -0.26
C ASP A 80 -17.48 -1.86 -1.11
N ALA A 81 -17.84 -2.07 -2.37
CA ALA A 81 -18.52 -1.04 -3.14
C ALA A 81 -19.97 -0.96 -2.63
N ALA A 82 -20.21 0.01 -1.73
CA ALA A 82 -21.50 0.59 -1.35
C ALA A 82 -22.51 -0.23 -0.51
#